data_AF-A0AA52EBY3-F1
#
_entry.id   AF-A0AA52EBY3-F1
#
_cell.length_a   1.000
_cell.length_b   1.000
_cell.length_c   1.000
_cell.angle_alpha   90.00
_cell.angle_beta   90.00
_cell.angle_gamma   90.00
#
_symmetry.space_group_name_H-M   'P 1'
#
loop_
_entity.id
_entity.type
_entity.pdbx_description
1 polymer ?
#
loop_
_entity_poly.entity_id
_entity_poly.type
_entity_poly.pdbx_seq_one_letter_code
_entity_poly.pdbx_strand_id
1 'polypeptide(L)'
;MVNQIGTYKFSDPKLLEEALSHPSLAGKLNYQRLEFLGDRVLGLVTAEQLFMTFPNEAEGKLNNRFVSLVRKETLAEIAEESGIVKMITMSHGAEGEGTRSKSAVQSDVCEAVIGAIYLDGGLNPARDFVLKYIKPRMTQAACASKDDKTILQEWAQARGLALPEYTEVGRSGPDHSPVFEIIVSVTGYGEAKATGTSKRDAQQAAAKALLQTLESQK
;
A
#
# COMPACT_ATOMS: atom_id res chain seq x y z
N MET A 1 0.45 -13.09 29.79
CA MET A 1 0.48 -11.93 28.87
C MET A 1 1.30 -12.32 27.66
N VAL A 2 0.85 -11.98 26.46
CA VAL A 2 1.68 -12.13 25.25
C VAL A 2 2.84 -11.14 25.37
N ASN A 3 4.07 -11.59 25.18
CA ASN A 3 5.28 -10.76 25.27
C ASN A 3 6.22 -10.99 24.08
N GLN A 4 5.70 -11.52 22.98
CA GLN A 4 6.49 -11.91 21.82
C GLN A 4 5.66 -11.72 20.54
N ILE A 5 6.32 -11.18 19.51
CA ILE A 5 5.82 -11.14 18.14
C ILE A 5 6.86 -11.80 17.24
N GLY A 6 6.45 -12.86 16.53
CA GLY A 6 7.37 -13.66 15.73
C GLY A 6 8.53 -14.20 16.58
N THR A 7 9.76 -13.81 16.26
CA THR A 7 10.98 -14.20 17.02
C THR A 7 11.40 -13.14 18.04
N TYR A 8 10.77 -11.97 18.06
CA TYR A 8 11.14 -10.87 18.94
C TYR A 8 10.41 -10.98 20.28
N LYS A 9 11.16 -11.04 21.38
CA LYS A 9 10.64 -11.08 22.74
C LYS A 9 10.86 -9.72 23.40
N PHE A 10 9.77 -9.12 23.88
CA PHE A 10 9.78 -7.80 24.49
C PHE A 10 10.42 -7.81 25.87
N SER A 11 11.27 -6.82 26.14
CA SER A 11 11.82 -6.53 27.46
C SER A 11 10.80 -5.80 28.33
N ASP A 12 10.06 -4.84 27.74
CA ASP A 12 8.87 -4.22 28.33
C ASP A 12 7.58 -4.71 27.64
N PRO A 13 6.85 -5.67 28.23
CA PRO A 13 5.59 -6.17 27.69
C PRO A 13 4.50 -5.10 27.54
N LYS A 14 4.60 -3.96 28.25
CA LYS A 14 3.61 -2.88 28.16
C LYS A 14 3.61 -2.20 26.81
N LEU A 15 4.78 -2.14 26.14
CA LEU A 15 4.87 -1.61 24.77
C LEU A 15 4.07 -2.46 23.79
N LEU A 16 4.10 -3.78 23.95
CA LEU A 16 3.30 -4.68 23.15
C LEU A 16 1.80 -4.58 23.51
N GLU A 17 1.47 -4.44 24.79
CA GLU A 17 0.07 -4.21 25.21
C GLU A 17 -0.51 -2.92 24.61
N GLU A 18 0.26 -1.82 24.64
CA GLU A 18 -0.13 -0.53 24.04
C GLU A 18 -0.29 -0.65 22.52
N ALA A 19 0.66 -1.28 21.83
CA ALA A 19 0.61 -1.50 20.38
C ALA A 19 -0.59 -2.34 19.93
N LEU A 20 -1.06 -3.25 20.78
CA LEU A 20 -2.20 -4.11 20.50
C LEU A 20 -3.55 -3.52 20.99
N SER A 21 -3.54 -2.36 21.65
CA SER A 21 -4.74 -1.77 22.27
C SER A 21 -5.44 -0.81 21.31
N HIS A 22 -6.65 -1.16 20.88
CA HIS A 22 -7.46 -0.31 20.01
C HIS A 22 -8.05 0.90 20.77
N PRO A 23 -8.16 2.10 20.13
CA PRO A 23 -8.69 3.32 20.75
C PRO A 23 -10.08 3.20 21.41
N SER A 24 -10.86 2.18 21.07
CA SER A 24 -12.13 1.88 21.75
C SER A 24 -11.99 1.54 23.25
N LEU A 25 -10.79 1.22 23.73
CA LEU A 25 -10.53 0.94 25.14
C LEU A 25 -10.34 2.25 25.91
N ALA A 26 -11.43 2.79 26.44
CA ALA A 26 -11.42 4.04 27.20
C ALA A 26 -10.45 3.98 28.40
N GLY A 27 -9.67 5.04 28.60
CA GLY A 27 -8.76 5.19 29.75
C GLY A 27 -7.47 4.37 29.67
N LYS A 28 -7.19 3.72 28.54
CA LYS A 28 -5.92 3.02 28.29
C LYS A 28 -5.10 3.75 27.23
N LEU A 29 -3.77 3.58 27.30
CA LEU A 29 -2.90 3.89 26.16
C LEU A 29 -3.27 2.97 24.99
N ASN A 30 -3.15 3.50 23.78
CA ASN A 30 -3.55 2.84 22.55
C ASN A 30 -2.44 2.95 21.50
N TYR A 31 -2.62 2.24 20.40
CA TYR A 31 -1.58 2.09 19.40
C TYR A 31 -1.21 3.36 18.62
N GLN A 32 -2.01 4.45 18.67
CA GLN A 32 -1.90 5.57 17.72
C GLN A 32 -0.55 6.31 17.76
N ARG A 33 0.07 6.44 18.94
CA ARG A 33 1.39 7.08 19.05
C ARG A 33 2.51 6.17 18.55
N LEU A 34 2.35 4.86 18.75
CA LEU A 34 3.29 3.85 18.28
C LEU A 34 3.16 3.65 16.78
N GLU A 35 1.94 3.71 16.22
CA GLU A 35 1.64 3.72 14.78
C GLU A 35 2.43 4.84 14.10
N PHE A 36 2.27 6.07 14.59
CA PHE A 36 3.01 7.23 14.07
C PHE A 36 4.52 6.98 14.02
N LEU A 37 5.12 6.44 15.07
CA LEU A 37 6.55 6.14 15.11
C LEU A 37 6.92 4.99 14.17
N GLY A 38 6.11 3.94 14.18
CA GLY A 38 6.30 2.72 13.42
C GLY A 38 6.26 2.93 11.92
N ASP A 39 5.37 3.79 11.41
CA ASP A 39 5.32 4.19 10.00
C ASP A 39 6.67 4.79 9.55
N ARG A 40 7.30 5.65 10.36
CA ARG A 40 8.61 6.23 9.98
C ARG A 40 9.73 5.19 10.02
N VAL A 41 9.69 4.25 10.96
CA VAL A 41 10.65 3.15 11.02
C VAL A 41 10.48 2.22 9.82
N LEU A 42 9.24 1.82 9.51
CA LEU A 42 8.88 1.05 8.32
C LEU A 42 9.38 1.75 7.05
N GLY A 43 9.11 3.06 6.93
CA GLY A 43 9.52 3.86 5.80
C GLY A 43 11.04 3.90 5.63
N LEU A 44 11.79 4.18 6.70
CA LEU A 44 13.25 4.18 6.65
C LEU A 44 13.81 2.82 6.21
N VAL A 45 13.38 1.74 6.85
CA VAL A 45 13.87 0.38 6.57
C VAL A 45 13.53 -0.04 5.13
N THR A 46 12.31 0.26 4.67
CA THR A 46 11.86 -0.11 3.32
C THR A 46 12.60 0.68 2.25
N ALA A 47 12.77 2.00 2.45
CA ALA A 47 13.50 2.85 1.52
C ALA A 47 14.98 2.46 1.42
N GLU A 48 15.64 2.22 2.55
CA GLU A 48 17.02 1.74 2.61
C GLU A 48 17.18 0.40 1.87
N GLN A 49 16.27 -0.56 2.13
CA GLN A 49 16.34 -1.86 1.49
C GLN A 49 16.10 -1.77 -0.03
N LEU A 50 15.17 -0.94 -0.50
CA LEU A 50 14.95 -0.72 -1.92
C LEU A 50 16.19 -0.12 -2.60
N PHE A 51 16.79 0.90 -1.98
CA PHE A 51 18.00 1.54 -2.47
C PHE A 51 19.16 0.53 -2.62
N MET A 52 19.35 -0.33 -1.63
CA MET A 52 20.40 -1.36 -1.66
C MET A 52 20.11 -2.50 -2.64
N THR A 53 18.85 -2.92 -2.77
CA THR A 53 18.46 -4.03 -3.66
C THR A 53 18.47 -3.62 -5.14
N PHE A 54 18.13 -2.37 -5.46
CA PHE A 54 17.96 -1.89 -6.84
C PHE A 54 18.85 -0.68 -7.14
N PRO A 55 20.20 -0.81 -7.07
CA PRO A 55 21.12 0.34 -7.14
C PRO A 55 21.11 1.08 -8.49
N ASN A 56 20.57 0.45 -9.55
CA ASN A 56 20.50 1.02 -10.90
C ASN A 56 19.09 1.50 -11.29
N GLU A 57 18.10 1.40 -10.39
CA GLU A 57 16.76 1.92 -10.67
C GLU A 57 16.67 3.42 -10.41
N ALA A 58 15.99 4.13 -11.30
CA ALA A 58 15.69 5.55 -11.11
C ALA A 58 14.74 5.76 -9.93
N GLU A 59 14.85 6.93 -9.29
CA GLU A 59 14.05 7.35 -8.13
C GLU A 59 12.55 7.07 -8.30
N GLY A 60 11.96 7.40 -9.45
CA GLY A 60 10.54 7.19 -9.70
C GLY A 60 10.11 5.72 -9.62
N LYS A 61 10.97 4.78 -10.05
CA LYS A 61 10.68 3.34 -9.92
C LYS A 61 10.80 2.87 -8.47
N LEU A 62 11.82 3.36 -7.75
CA LEU A 62 11.99 3.10 -6.32
C LEU A 62 10.78 3.61 -5.52
N ASN A 63 10.27 4.81 -5.83
CA ASN A 63 9.10 5.38 -5.19
C ASN A 63 7.82 4.54 -5.43
N ASN A 64 7.61 4.03 -6.64
CA ASN A 64 6.44 3.18 -6.90
C ASN A 64 6.50 1.88 -6.10
N ARG A 65 7.67 1.23 -6.05
CA ARG A 65 7.88 0.04 -5.22
C ARG A 65 7.64 0.37 -3.75
N PHE A 66 8.19 1.49 -3.28
CA PHE A 66 8.04 1.96 -1.91
C PHE A 66 6.56 2.11 -1.54
N VAL A 67 5.81 2.91 -2.30
CA VAL A 67 4.37 3.14 -2.06
C VAL A 67 3.58 1.83 -2.09
N SER A 68 3.92 0.91 -3.01
CA SER A 68 3.27 -0.40 -3.05
C SER A 68 3.56 -1.29 -1.83
N LEU A 69 4.71 -1.12 -1.19
CA LEU A 69 5.14 -1.96 -0.07
C LEU A 69 4.66 -1.44 1.28
N VAL A 70 4.45 -0.13 1.41
CA VAL A 70 4.01 0.52 2.67
C VAL A 70 2.52 0.88 2.67
N ARG A 71 1.75 0.46 1.66
CA ARG A 71 0.30 0.71 1.62
C ARG A 71 -0.46 -0.12 2.65
N LYS A 72 -1.64 0.38 3.05
CA LYS A 72 -2.50 -0.23 4.07
C LYS A 72 -2.88 -1.67 3.77
N GLU A 73 -3.15 -2.01 2.51
CA GLU A 73 -3.52 -3.37 2.12
C GLU A 73 -2.36 -4.34 2.37
N THR A 74 -1.15 -3.93 2.03
CA THR A 74 0.04 -4.75 2.23
C THR A 74 0.36 -4.89 3.72
N LEU A 75 0.19 -3.85 4.51
CA LEU A 75 0.39 -3.93 5.96
C LEU A 75 -0.70 -4.75 6.67
N ALA A 76 -1.94 -4.72 6.19
CA ALA A 76 -3.01 -5.60 6.66
C ALA A 76 -2.70 -7.08 6.41
N GLU A 77 -2.22 -7.43 5.20
CA GLU A 77 -1.74 -8.79 4.90
C GLU A 77 -0.61 -9.22 5.85
N ILE A 78 0.36 -8.33 6.10
CA ILE A 78 1.49 -8.61 7.00
C ILE A 78 0.99 -8.80 8.44
N ALA A 79 0.01 -8.01 8.90
CA ALA A 79 -0.60 -8.17 10.20
C ALA A 79 -1.27 -9.55 10.35
N GLU A 80 -1.93 -10.04 9.31
CA GLU A 80 -2.55 -11.36 9.28
C GLU A 80 -1.50 -12.48 9.29
N GLU A 81 -0.49 -12.39 8.42
CA GLU A 81 0.61 -13.36 8.31
C GLU A 81 1.44 -13.47 9.60
N SER A 82 1.62 -12.36 10.31
CA SER A 82 2.35 -12.30 11.57
C SER A 82 1.51 -12.73 12.78
N GLY A 83 0.20 -12.93 12.61
CA GLY A 83 -0.73 -13.30 13.68
C GLY A 83 -1.11 -12.14 14.60
N ILE A 84 -0.66 -10.91 14.32
CA ILE A 84 -0.96 -9.70 15.10
C ILE A 84 -2.47 -9.47 15.22
N VAL A 85 -3.22 -9.70 14.13
CA VAL A 85 -4.67 -9.45 14.08
C VAL A 85 -5.44 -10.18 15.18
N LYS A 86 -5.00 -11.39 15.55
CA LYS A 86 -5.66 -12.20 16.60
C LYS A 86 -5.36 -11.69 18.02
N MET A 87 -4.34 -10.86 18.17
CA MET A 87 -3.86 -10.35 19.46
C MET A 87 -4.40 -8.95 19.80
N ILE A 88 -5.04 -8.27 18.83
CA ILE A 88 -5.62 -6.93 19.04
C ILE A 88 -6.64 -7.00 20.17
N THR A 89 -6.55 -6.09 21.13
CA THR A 89 -7.52 -5.94 22.21
C THR A 89 -8.42 -4.74 21.91
N MET A 90 -9.73 -4.92 21.96
CA MET A 90 -10.72 -3.87 21.71
C MET A 90 -11.95 -4.05 22.59
N SER A 91 -12.85 -3.06 22.62
CA SER A 91 -14.10 -3.16 23.36
C SER A 91 -15.05 -4.16 22.68
N HIS A 92 -15.98 -4.74 23.45
CA HIS A 92 -16.99 -5.66 22.91
C HIS A 92 -17.83 -5.06 21.78
N GLY A 93 -18.12 -3.75 21.86
CA GLY A 93 -18.83 -3.02 20.80
C GLY A 93 -18.03 -2.97 19.51
N ALA A 94 -16.75 -2.60 19.58
CA ALA A 94 -15.86 -2.55 18.42
C ALA A 94 -15.67 -3.95 17.78
N GLU A 95 -15.57 -4.99 18.62
CA GLU A 95 -15.49 -6.38 18.15
C GLU A 95 -16.79 -6.79 17.40
N GLY A 96 -17.95 -6.46 17.95
CA GLY A 96 -19.26 -6.74 17.34
C GLY A 96 -19.48 -6.05 15.98
N GLU A 97 -18.84 -4.91 15.76
CA GLU A 97 -18.84 -4.18 14.48
C GLU A 97 -17.84 -4.73 13.44
N GLY A 98 -17.12 -5.81 13.76
CA GLY A 98 -16.10 -6.39 12.88
C GLY A 98 -14.86 -5.50 12.72
N THR A 99 -14.57 -4.63 13.69
CA THR A 99 -13.46 -3.66 13.61
C THR A 99 -12.09 -4.32 13.43
N ARG A 100 -11.89 -5.51 14.02
CA ARG A 100 -10.68 -6.33 13.85
C ARG A 100 -10.36 -6.69 12.40
N SER A 101 -11.39 -6.85 11.57
CA SER A 101 -11.25 -7.24 10.16
C SER A 101 -11.11 -6.05 9.22
N LYS A 102 -11.17 -4.80 9.74
CA LYS A 102 -10.96 -3.60 8.92
C LYS A 102 -9.47 -3.47 8.62
N SER A 103 -9.11 -3.45 7.33
CA SER A 103 -7.71 -3.33 6.88
C SER A 103 -7.00 -2.11 7.47
N ALA A 104 -7.72 -0.99 7.67
CA ALA A 104 -7.19 0.18 8.35
C ALA A 104 -6.66 -0.15 9.75
N VAL A 105 -7.45 -0.84 10.58
CA VAL A 105 -7.04 -1.22 11.95
C VAL A 105 -5.88 -2.21 11.93
N GLN A 106 -5.92 -3.20 11.02
CA GLN A 106 -4.85 -4.18 10.89
C GLN A 106 -3.52 -3.52 10.49
N SER A 107 -3.57 -2.58 9.54
CA SER A 107 -2.42 -1.78 9.10
C SER A 107 -1.86 -0.92 10.25
N ASP A 108 -2.72 -0.15 10.91
CA ASP A 108 -2.31 0.78 11.97
C ASP A 108 -1.64 0.01 13.14
N VAL A 109 -2.20 -1.16 13.51
CA VAL A 109 -1.59 -2.02 14.54
C VAL A 109 -0.28 -2.64 14.07
N CYS A 110 -0.14 -3.00 12.79
CA CYS A 110 1.12 -3.50 12.26
C CYS A 110 2.24 -2.45 12.41
N GLU A 111 1.96 -1.20 12.06
CA GLU A 111 2.88 -0.08 12.27
C GLU A 111 3.18 0.11 13.76
N ALA A 112 2.15 0.08 14.61
CA ALA A 112 2.35 0.23 16.05
C ALA A 112 3.25 -0.85 16.66
N VAL A 113 3.13 -2.10 16.20
CA VAL A 113 4.02 -3.18 16.63
C VAL A 113 5.46 -2.93 16.18
N ILE A 114 5.68 -2.41 14.96
CA ILE A 114 7.01 -1.99 14.50
C ILE A 114 7.57 -0.88 15.41
N GLY A 115 6.74 0.12 15.74
CA GLY A 115 7.10 1.20 16.66
C GLY A 115 7.45 0.70 18.06
N ALA A 116 6.70 -0.27 18.57
CA ALA A 116 6.96 -0.90 19.87
C ALA A 116 8.26 -1.70 19.89
N ILE A 117 8.54 -2.50 18.85
CA ILE A 117 9.81 -3.24 18.72
C ILE A 117 10.98 -2.25 18.66
N TYR A 118 10.81 -1.14 17.92
CA TYR A 118 11.84 -0.10 17.84
C TYR A 118 12.12 0.56 19.18
N LEU A 119 11.11 0.88 19.98
CA LEU A 119 11.30 1.46 21.32
C LEU A 119 11.92 0.47 22.31
N ASP A 120 11.57 -0.81 22.21
CA ASP A 120 12.05 -1.85 23.14
C ASP A 120 13.48 -2.31 22.81
N GLY A 121 13.80 -2.52 21.53
CA GLY A 121 15.04 -3.18 21.08
C GLY A 121 15.87 -2.38 20.07
N GLY A 122 15.41 -1.21 19.65
CA GLY A 122 16.08 -0.36 18.67
C GLY A 122 15.82 -0.74 17.21
N LEU A 123 16.59 -0.14 16.30
CA LEU A 123 16.36 -0.27 14.86
C LEU A 123 16.63 -1.67 14.31
N ASN A 124 17.62 -2.40 14.84
CA ASN A 124 18.00 -3.70 14.27
C ASN A 124 16.87 -4.75 14.39
N PRO A 125 16.26 -4.97 15.57
CA PRO A 125 15.13 -5.90 15.68
C PRO A 125 13.90 -5.46 14.89
N ALA A 126 13.63 -4.14 14.83
CA ALA A 126 12.53 -3.60 14.01
C ALA A 126 12.78 -3.84 12.52
N ARG A 127 14.02 -3.64 12.06
CA ARG A 127 14.46 -3.94 10.69
C ARG A 127 14.27 -5.42 10.38
N ASP A 128 14.69 -6.33 11.26
CA ASP A 128 14.53 -7.77 11.03
C ASP A 128 13.06 -8.17 10.88
N PHE A 129 12.18 -7.61 11.72
CA PHE A 129 10.74 -7.82 11.61
C PHE A 129 10.20 -7.32 10.26
N VAL A 130 10.49 -6.06 9.90
CA VAL A 130 10.03 -5.46 8.63
C VAL A 130 10.53 -6.26 7.42
N LEU A 131 11.84 -6.54 7.36
CA LEU A 131 12.46 -7.19 6.21
C LEU A 131 12.00 -8.62 6.01
N LYS A 132 11.61 -9.33 7.08
CA LYS A 132 11.04 -10.68 6.99
C LYS A 132 9.81 -10.72 6.07
N TYR A 133 8.95 -9.69 6.13
CA TYR A 133 7.70 -9.65 5.38
C TYR A 133 7.77 -8.81 4.10
N ILE A 134 8.61 -7.77 4.08
CA ILE A 134 8.77 -6.88 2.93
C ILE A 134 9.63 -7.52 1.83
N LYS A 135 10.75 -8.18 2.17
CA LYS A 135 11.67 -8.74 1.15
C LYS A 135 10.99 -9.66 0.13
N PRO A 136 10.11 -10.61 0.52
CA PRO A 136 9.39 -11.46 -0.44
C PRO A 136 8.48 -10.65 -1.39
N ARG A 137 7.99 -9.49 -0.96
CA ARG A 137 7.08 -8.63 -1.73
C ARG A 137 7.82 -7.66 -2.66
N MET A 138 9.11 -7.38 -2.42
CA MET A 138 9.90 -6.46 -3.24
C MET A 138 10.02 -6.88 -4.71
N THR A 139 10.11 -8.19 -4.97
CA THR A 139 10.21 -8.75 -6.32
C THR A 139 8.86 -8.73 -7.04
N GLN A 140 7.76 -8.92 -6.31
CA GLN A 140 6.39 -8.82 -6.85
C GLN A 140 5.94 -7.38 -7.08
N ALA A 141 6.40 -6.43 -6.24
CA ALA A 141 6.11 -4.99 -6.36
C ALA A 141 6.68 -4.36 -7.65
N ALA A 142 7.51 -5.08 -8.41
CA ALA A 142 7.94 -4.67 -9.75
C ALA A 142 6.76 -4.47 -10.72
N CYS A 143 5.60 -5.08 -10.43
CA CYS A 143 4.40 -5.01 -11.27
C CYS A 143 3.40 -3.92 -10.86
N ALA A 144 3.64 -3.16 -9.78
CA ALA A 144 2.92 -1.90 -9.56
C ALA A 144 3.54 -0.85 -10.48
N SER A 145 3.30 -1.00 -11.78
CA SER A 145 3.63 0.00 -12.79
C SER A 145 3.05 1.35 -12.33
N LYS A 146 3.73 2.45 -12.66
CA LYS A 146 3.10 3.78 -12.61
C LYS A 146 1.70 3.63 -13.22
N ASP A 147 0.72 4.28 -12.61
CA ASP A 147 -0.62 4.39 -13.18
C ASP A 147 -0.45 4.76 -14.66
N ASP A 148 -0.93 3.92 -15.59
CA ASP A 148 -0.73 4.07 -17.03
C ASP A 148 -1.25 5.45 -17.49
N LYS A 149 -2.19 6.02 -16.73
CA LYS A 149 -2.68 7.39 -16.89
C LYS A 149 -1.57 8.43 -16.66
N THR A 150 -0.76 8.24 -15.63
CA THR A 150 0.41 9.08 -15.32
C THR A 150 1.52 8.87 -16.35
N ILE A 151 1.77 7.62 -16.79
CA ILE A 151 2.76 7.35 -17.84
C ILE A 151 2.37 8.06 -19.15
N LEU A 152 1.11 7.96 -19.56
CA LEU A 152 0.60 8.62 -20.77
C LEU A 152 0.62 10.15 -20.64
N GLN A 153 0.33 10.67 -19.45
CA GLN A 153 0.44 12.11 -19.17
C GLN A 153 1.89 12.60 -19.30
N GLU A 154 2.85 11.93 -18.67
CA GLU A 154 4.28 12.26 -18.78
C GLU A 154 4.75 12.14 -20.24
N TRP A 155 4.31 11.11 -20.97
CA TRP A 155 4.63 10.92 -22.37
C TRP A 155 4.15 12.08 -23.26
N ALA A 156 2.94 12.59 -23.00
CA ALA A 156 2.36 13.72 -23.72
C ALA A 156 3.06 15.04 -23.37
N GLN A 157 3.29 15.29 -22.07
CA GLN A 157 3.99 16.48 -21.58
C GLN A 157 5.43 16.56 -22.10
N ALA A 158 6.16 15.44 -22.12
CA ALA A 158 7.52 15.37 -22.64
C ALA A 158 7.62 15.74 -24.14
N ARG A 159 6.49 15.75 -24.86
CA ARG A 159 6.39 16.13 -26.28
C ARG A 159 5.72 17.49 -26.49
N GLY A 160 5.45 18.23 -25.42
CA GLY A 160 4.76 19.53 -25.48
C GLY A 160 3.30 19.43 -25.94
N LEU A 161 2.67 18.26 -25.75
CA LEU A 161 1.28 18.04 -26.14
C LEU A 161 0.32 18.43 -25.03
N ALA A 162 -0.95 18.61 -25.39
CA ALA A 162 -2.04 18.71 -24.43
C ALA A 162 -2.13 17.42 -23.59
N LEU A 163 -2.73 17.55 -22.39
CA LEU A 163 -2.96 16.40 -21.51
C LEU A 163 -3.92 15.40 -22.18
N PRO A 164 -3.77 14.08 -21.94
CA PRO A 164 -4.69 13.09 -22.49
C PRO A 164 -6.13 13.30 -22.00
N GLU A 165 -7.09 13.25 -22.92
CA GLU A 165 -8.52 13.41 -22.62
C GLU A 165 -9.18 12.05 -22.41
N TYR A 166 -10.05 11.93 -21.41
CA TYR A 166 -10.75 10.70 -21.08
C TYR A 166 -12.26 10.93 -21.15
N THR A 167 -12.94 10.16 -22.00
CA THR A 167 -14.39 10.27 -22.23
C THR A 167 -15.06 8.95 -21.91
N GLU A 168 -16.06 8.97 -21.01
CA GLU A 168 -16.93 7.82 -20.75
C GLU A 168 -17.95 7.71 -21.89
N VAL A 169 -17.90 6.60 -22.62
CA VAL A 169 -18.75 6.36 -23.81
C VAL A 169 -19.84 5.34 -23.55
N GLY A 170 -19.76 4.61 -22.43
CA GLY A 170 -20.77 3.63 -22.08
C GLY A 170 -20.65 3.14 -20.64
N ARG A 171 -21.78 2.67 -20.13
CA ARG A 171 -21.87 1.91 -18.88
C ARG A 171 -22.83 0.75 -19.09
N SER A 172 -22.40 -0.44 -18.72
CA SER A 172 -23.19 -1.67 -18.80
C SER A 172 -23.03 -2.50 -17.52
N GLY A 173 -23.70 -3.65 -17.45
CA GLY A 173 -23.66 -4.54 -16.28
C GLY A 173 -24.69 -4.18 -15.19
N PRO A 174 -24.94 -5.10 -14.25
CA PRO A 174 -25.88 -4.88 -13.15
C PRO A 174 -25.33 -3.86 -12.14
N ASP A 175 -26.20 -3.25 -11.33
CA ASP A 175 -25.80 -2.19 -10.38
C ASP A 175 -24.72 -2.62 -9.38
N HIS A 176 -24.67 -3.91 -9.06
CA HIS A 176 -23.67 -4.50 -8.17
C HIS A 176 -22.38 -4.95 -8.88
N SER A 177 -22.31 -4.83 -10.21
CA SER A 177 -21.13 -5.13 -11.03
C SER A 177 -21.10 -4.29 -12.32
N PRO A 178 -20.94 -2.95 -12.20
CA PRO A 178 -20.93 -2.07 -13.36
C PRO A 178 -19.65 -2.24 -14.17
N VAL A 179 -19.79 -2.14 -15.49
CA VAL A 179 -18.69 -2.09 -16.46
C VAL A 179 -18.71 -0.72 -17.11
N PHE A 180 -17.66 0.06 -16.87
CA PHE A 180 -17.46 1.37 -17.48
C PHE A 180 -16.65 1.22 -18.76
N GLU A 181 -17.02 1.97 -19.78
CA GLU A 181 -16.33 2.00 -21.07
C GLU A 181 -15.80 3.41 -21.33
N ILE A 182 -14.48 3.52 -21.49
CA ILE A 182 -13.77 4.80 -21.58
C ILE A 182 -12.87 4.81 -22.82
N ILE A 183 -12.87 5.94 -23.52
CA ILE A 183 -11.90 6.27 -24.56
C ILE A 183 -10.89 7.26 -23.98
N VAL A 184 -9.61 7.01 -24.20
CA VAL A 184 -8.53 7.98 -24.01
C VAL A 184 -8.05 8.48 -25.37
N SER A 185 -7.80 9.77 -25.51
CA SER A 185 -7.23 10.36 -26.71
C SER A 185 -6.06 11.30 -26.40
N VAL A 186 -5.09 11.33 -27.31
CA VAL A 186 -4.02 12.35 -27.34
C VAL A 186 -4.05 13.02 -28.70
N THR A 187 -4.24 14.34 -28.71
CA THR A 187 -4.38 15.13 -29.95
C THR A 187 -3.19 14.90 -30.88
N GLY A 188 -3.47 14.42 -32.09
CA GLY A 188 -2.46 14.17 -33.12
C GLY A 188 -1.75 12.80 -33.03
N TYR A 189 -2.08 11.96 -32.05
CA TYR A 189 -1.42 10.66 -31.82
C TYR A 189 -2.39 9.48 -31.69
N GLY A 190 -3.69 9.75 -31.60
CA GLY A 190 -4.74 8.73 -31.68
C GLY A 190 -5.53 8.57 -30.39
N GLU A 191 -6.33 7.51 -30.36
CA GLU A 191 -7.20 7.17 -29.25
C GLU A 191 -7.21 5.66 -29.01
N ALA A 192 -7.52 5.26 -27.78
CA ALA A 192 -7.73 3.86 -27.41
C ALA A 192 -8.93 3.72 -26.49
N LYS A 193 -9.60 2.58 -26.58
CA LYS A 193 -10.84 2.28 -25.86
C LYS A 193 -10.62 1.08 -24.94
N ALA A 194 -11.10 1.17 -23.70
CA ALA A 194 -11.06 0.06 -22.76
C ALA A 194 -12.24 0.07 -21.80
N THR A 195 -12.45 -1.08 -21.15
CA THR A 195 -13.48 -1.26 -20.13
C THR A 195 -12.87 -1.56 -18.77
N GLY A 196 -13.62 -1.31 -17.69
CA GLY A 196 -13.19 -1.58 -16.33
C GLY A 196 -14.34 -1.62 -15.31
N THR A 197 -14.09 -2.23 -14.17
CA THR A 197 -15.06 -2.37 -13.06
C THR A 197 -15.30 -1.07 -12.29
N SER A 198 -14.41 -0.10 -12.46
CA SER A 198 -14.57 1.28 -12.00
C SER A 198 -14.12 2.24 -13.10
N LYS A 199 -14.54 3.52 -13.01
CA LYS A 199 -14.04 4.56 -13.93
C LYS A 199 -12.51 4.65 -13.91
N ARG A 200 -11.90 4.47 -12.74
CA ARG A 200 -10.45 4.50 -12.59
C ARG A 200 -9.79 3.35 -13.33
N ASP A 201 -10.31 2.13 -13.18
CA ASP A 201 -9.77 0.94 -13.84
C ASP A 201 -9.92 1.04 -15.37
N ALA A 202 -11.05 1.55 -15.84
CA ALA A 202 -11.30 1.76 -17.27
C ALA A 202 -10.36 2.84 -17.86
N GLN A 203 -10.10 3.94 -17.14
CA GLN A 203 -9.13 4.96 -17.57
C GLN A 203 -7.71 4.40 -17.67
N GLN A 204 -7.31 3.62 -16.67
CA GLN A 204 -6.02 2.93 -16.63
C GLN A 204 -5.83 1.98 -17.80
N ALA A 205 -6.81 1.11 -18.04
CA ALA A 205 -6.78 0.17 -19.15
C ALA A 205 -6.74 0.89 -20.52
N ALA A 206 -7.46 2.01 -20.66
CA ALA A 206 -7.46 2.80 -21.88
C ALA A 206 -6.08 3.45 -22.10
N ALA A 207 -5.50 4.04 -21.06
CA ALA A 207 -4.16 4.65 -21.11
C ALA A 207 -3.08 3.63 -21.51
N LYS A 208 -3.15 2.42 -20.95
CA LYS A 208 -2.27 1.30 -21.30
C LYS A 208 -2.37 0.92 -22.76
N ALA A 209 -3.59 0.77 -23.28
CA ALA A 209 -3.84 0.41 -24.68
C ALA A 209 -3.29 1.48 -25.65
N LEU A 210 -3.46 2.76 -25.31
CA LEU A 210 -2.90 3.84 -26.11
C LEU A 210 -1.37 3.83 -26.07
N LEU A 211 -0.76 3.71 -24.88
CA LEU A 211 0.70 3.60 -24.73
C LEU A 211 1.30 2.48 -25.58
N GLN A 212 0.69 1.28 -25.57
CA GLN A 212 1.14 0.14 -26.39
C GLN A 212 1.09 0.45 -27.89
N THR A 213 0.06 1.17 -28.34
CA THR A 213 -0.08 1.58 -29.74
C THR A 213 0.99 2.61 -30.11
N LEU A 214 1.28 3.57 -29.21
CA LEU A 214 2.30 4.60 -29.41
C LEU A 214 3.73 4.03 -29.38
N GLU A 215 3.98 2.98 -28.61
CA GLU A 215 5.27 2.28 -28.58
C GLU A 215 5.51 1.43 -29.83
N SER A 216 4.45 0.86 -30.41
CA SER A 216 4.52 0.02 -31.62
C SER A 216 4.71 0.81 -32.92
N GLN A 217 4.61 2.13 -32.88
CA GLN A 217 4.81 3.04 -34.02
C GLN A 217 6.23 3.63 -34.10
N LYS A 218 7.14 3.21 -33.20
CA LYS A 218 8.58 3.49 -33.30
C LYS A 218 9.28 2.51 -34.21
#